data_AF-A0A6C0AWG7-F1
#
_entry.id   AF-A0A6C0AWG7-F1
#
_cell.length_a   1.000
_cell.length_b   1.000
_cell.length_c   1.000
_cell.angle_alpha   90.00
_cell.angle_beta   90.00
_cell.angle_gamma   90.00
#
_symmetry.space_group_name_H-M   'P 1'
#
loop_
_entity.id
_entity.type
_entity.pdbx_description
1 polymer ?
#
loop_
_entity_poly.entity_id
_entity_poly.type
_entity_poly.pdbx_seq_one_letter_code
_entity_poly.pdbx_strand_id
1 'polypeptide(L)' 'MNLPFEIVKEICDYAGLCCYICEQQLYPWNMIANSKFLLCNKECYV' A
#
# COMPACT_ATOMS: atom_id res chain seq x y z
N MET A 1 8.67 -13.72 -10.38
CA MET A 1 9.32 -12.56 -11.03
C MET A 1 9.71 -11.58 -9.93
N ASN A 2 10.99 -11.27 -9.78
CA ASN A 2 11.42 -10.18 -8.90
C ASN A 2 11.46 -8.90 -9.73
N LEU A 3 10.40 -8.10 -9.64
CA LEU A 3 10.42 -6.77 -10.22
C LEU A 3 11.37 -5.88 -9.40
N PRO A 4 12.14 -4.99 -10.04
CA PRO A 4 12.89 -3.95 -9.37
C PRO A 4 11.99 -3.11 -8.45
N PHE A 5 12.55 -2.69 -7.32
CA PHE A 5 11.82 -1.93 -6.29
C PHE A 5 11.21 -0.64 -6.86
N GLU A 6 11.95 0.05 -7.72
CA GLU A 6 11.54 1.29 -8.38
C GLU A 6 10.31 1.07 -9.27
N ILE A 7 10.28 -0.04 -10.02
CA ILE A 7 9.15 -0.37 -10.91
C ILE A 7 7.90 -0.69 -10.08
N VAL A 8 8.05 -1.44 -8.99
CA VAL A 8 6.93 -1.72 -8.08
C VAL A 8 6.38 -0.42 -7.49
N LYS A 9 7.26 0.51 -7.13
CA LYS A 9 6.88 1.83 -6.61
C LYS A 9 6.09 2.62 -7.66
N GLU A 10 6.59 2.74 -8.88
CA GLU A 10 5.91 3.47 -9.98
C GLU A 10 4.51 2.91 -10.26
N ILE A 11 4.35 1.58 -10.25
CA ILE A 11 3.05 0.94 -10.44
C ILE A 11 2.10 1.30 -9.29
N CYS A 12 2.55 1.24 -8.04
CA CYS A 12 1.73 1.60 -6.89
C CYS A 12 1.35 3.08 -6.86
N ASP A 13 2.27 3.97 -7.25
CA ASP A 13 2.05 5.41 -7.36
C ASP A 13 1.00 5.70 -8.45
N TYR A 14 1.12 5.05 -9.61
CA TYR A 14 0.14 5.17 -10.70
C TYR A 14 -1.24 4.62 -10.31
N ALA A 15 -1.28 3.49 -9.60
CA ALA A 15 -2.52 2.88 -9.14
C ALA A 15 -3.21 3.66 -8.00
N GLY A 16 -2.50 4.59 -7.35
CA GLY A 16 -3.04 5.41 -6.26
C GLY A 16 -3.51 4.58 -5.06
N LEU A 17 -2.78 3.51 -4.72
CA LEU A 17 -3.15 2.64 -3.61
C LEU A 17 -2.97 3.38 -2.28
N CYS A 18 -4.06 3.59 -1.55
CA CYS A 18 -4.03 4.28 -0.25
C CYS A 18 -4.69 3.45 0.85
N CYS A 19 -4.26 3.70 2.09
CA CYS A 19 -4.87 3.13 3.28
C CYS A 19 -6.31 3.62 3.42
N TYR A 20 -7.24 2.70 3.63
CA TYR A 20 -8.65 3.03 3.82
C TYR A 20 -8.92 3.93 5.05
N ILE A 21 -8.08 3.88 6.09
CA ILE A 21 -8.29 4.62 7.35
C ILE A 21 -7.63 6.00 7.32
N CYS A 22 -6.36 6.08 6.93
CA CYS A 22 -5.54 7.29 7.07
C CYS A 22 -5.11 7.91 5.73
N GLU A 23 -5.58 7.37 4.60
CA GLU A 23 -5.28 7.83 3.24
C GLU A 23 -3.78 7.84 2.86
N GLN A 24 -2.91 7.26 3.70
CA GLN A 24 -1.49 7.15 3.40
C GLN A 24 -1.25 6.24 2.19
N GLN A 25 -0.38 6.65 1.27
CA GLN A 25 0.09 5.84 0.15
C GLN A 25 0.66 4.48 0.62
N LEU A 26 0.21 3.42 -0.06
CA LEU A 26 0.56 2.04 0.21
C LEU A 26 1.48 1.47 -0.87
N TYR A 27 2.35 0.58 -0.40
CA TYR A 27 3.29 -0.22 -1.14
C TYR A 27 3.30 -1.63 -0.55
N PRO A 28 3.77 -2.65 -1.28
CA PRO A 28 3.75 -4.03 -0.79
C PRO A 28 4.45 -4.24 0.56
N TRP A 29 5.46 -3.46 0.89
CA TRP A 29 6.23 -3.56 2.14
C TRP A 29 5.61 -2.81 3.33
N ASN A 30 4.62 -1.94 3.12
CA ASN A 30 3.94 -1.20 4.20
C ASN A 30 2.42 -1.43 4.23
N MET A 31 1.94 -2.44 3.49
CA MET A 31 0.52 -2.77 3.33
C MET A 31 0.18 -4.11 3.97
N ILE A 32 -0.97 -4.15 4.65
CA ILE A 32 -1.63 -5.38 5.06
C ILE A 32 -2.86 -5.55 4.16
N ALA A 33 -2.89 -6.63 3.39
CA ALA A 33 -4.05 -6.94 2.57
C ALA A 33 -5.12 -7.64 3.43
N ASN A 34 -6.25 -6.98 3.65
CA ASN A 34 -7.48 -7.63 4.07
C ASN A 34 -8.35 -7.83 2.80
N SER A 35 -9.15 -8.89 2.76
CA SER A 35 -9.95 -9.27 1.57
C SER A 35 -10.94 -8.20 1.10
N LYS A 36 -11.18 -7.15 1.91
CA LYS A 36 -12.10 -6.04 1.60
C LYS A 36 -11.44 -4.66 1.58
N PHE A 37 -10.30 -4.48 2.24
CA PHE A 37 -9.69 -3.16 2.44
C PHE A 37 -8.17 -3.26 2.40
N LEU A 38 -7.54 -2.23 1.81
CA LEU A 38 -6.11 -2.04 1.86
C LEU A 38 -5.77 -1.20 3.09
N LEU A 39 -4.92 -1.74 3.96
CA LEU A 39 -4.56 -1.11 5.23
C LEU A 39 -3.05 -0.86 5.31
N CYS A 40 -2.68 0.23 5.96
CA CYS A 40 -1.34 0.50 6.46
C CYS A 40 -0.88 -0.63 7.42
N ASN A 41 0.40 -0.99 7.43
CA ASN A 41 1.02 -1.76 8.53
C ASN A 41 1.36 -0.85 9.74
N LYS A 42 0.68 0.29 9.86
CA LYS A 42 0.76 1.13 11.04
C LYS A 42 -0.47 0.86 11.87
N GLU A 43 -0.34 1.01 13.18
CA GLU A 43 -1.49 1.15 14.04
C GLU A 43 -2.19 2.46 13.69
N CYS A 44 -3.07 2.40 12.70
CA CYS A 44 -3.95 3.48 12.31
C CYS A 44 -5.08 3.52 13.37
N TYR A 45 -4.71 3.84 14.62
CA TYR A 45 -5.63 4.04 15.74
C TYR A 45 -6.35 5.37 15.55
N VAL A 46 -7.68 5.31 15.52
CA VAL A 46 -8.57 6.46 15.63
C VAL A 46 -8.58 6.95 17.07
#